data_AF-A0A851E1E9-F1
#
_entry.id   AF-A0A851E1E9-F1
#
_cell.length_a   1.000
_cell.length_b   1.000
_cell.length_c   1.000
_cell.angle_alpha   90.00
_cell.angle_beta   90.00
_cell.angle_gamma   90.00
#
_symmetry.space_group_name_H-M   'P 1'
#
loop_
_entity.id
_entity.type
_entity.pdbx_description
1 polymer ?
#
loop_
_entity_poly.entity_id
_entity_poly.type
_entity_poly.pdbx_seq_one_letter_code
_entity_poly.pdbx_strand_id
1 'polypeptide(L)'
;GGASCHNTLGSYKCMCPTGFQYEQFSGGCQDINECGSAQAPCSYGCSNTEGGYVCGCPPGYFRIGQGHCVSGVGLGRGQGQELSLSGEVDDNSLSPEACYECKINGYPKRGRKRRSTNET
;
A
#
# COMPACT_ATOMS: atom_id res chain seq x y z
N GLY A 1 -1.17 24.09 9.22
CA GLY A 1 -1.67 22.81 9.75
C GLY A 1 -3.16 22.91 9.97
N GLY A 2 -3.96 22.11 9.27
CA GLY A 2 -5.41 22.10 9.41
C GLY A 2 -5.86 21.07 10.44
N ALA A 3 -6.31 21.53 11.60
CA ALA A 3 -7.04 20.69 12.56
C ALA A 3 -8.54 20.79 12.27
N SER A 4 -9.26 19.68 12.31
CA SER A 4 -10.72 19.68 12.18
C SER A 4 -11.35 19.72 13.57
N CYS A 5 -11.91 20.87 13.96
CA CYS A 5 -12.48 21.06 15.29
C CYS A 5 -14.01 20.98 15.26
N HIS A 6 -14.58 20.22 16.19
CA HIS A 6 -16.01 20.11 16.37
C HIS A 6 -16.39 20.53 17.80
N ASN A 7 -17.41 21.37 17.91
CA ASN A 7 -17.92 21.79 19.22
C ASN A 7 -18.67 20.64 19.88
N THR A 8 -18.51 20.50 21.19
CA THR A 8 -19.23 19.54 22.05
C THR A 8 -20.00 20.31 23.12
N LEU A 9 -20.95 19.67 23.81
CA LEU A 9 -21.68 20.34 24.88
C LEU A 9 -20.71 20.75 26.01
N GLY A 10 -20.46 22.07 26.12
CA GLY A 10 -19.56 22.64 27.11
C GLY A 10 -18.08 22.66 26.74
N SER A 11 -17.68 22.24 25.52
CA SER A 11 -16.28 22.26 25.09
C SER A 11 -16.14 22.20 23.55
N TYR A 12 -14.92 22.00 23.06
CA TYR A 12 -14.61 21.69 21.67
C TYR A 12 -13.55 20.59 21.62
N LYS A 13 -13.59 19.77 20.57
CA LYS A 13 -12.59 18.73 20.33
C LYS A 13 -12.01 18.91 18.93
N CYS A 14 -10.70 19.07 18.87
CA CYS A 14 -9.96 19.14 17.62
C CYS A 14 -9.39 17.76 17.29
N MET A 15 -9.58 17.35 16.04
CA MET A 15 -9.03 16.13 15.47
C MET A 15 -7.97 16.52 14.44
N CYS A 16 -6.78 15.97 14.64
CA CYS A 16 -5.68 16.12 13.70
C CYS A 16 -5.68 14.97 12.68
N PRO A 17 -5.10 15.19 11.48
CA PRO A 17 -4.86 14.11 10.54
C PRO A 17 -3.96 13.02 11.16
N THR A 18 -4.00 11.82 10.58
CA THR A 18 -3.17 10.69 11.02
C THR A 18 -1.68 11.08 11.05
N GLY A 19 -0.96 10.66 12.10
CA GLY A 19 0.43 11.05 12.33
C GLY A 19 0.61 12.37 13.08
N PHE A 20 -0.47 13.07 13.43
CA PHE A 20 -0.40 14.32 14.20
C PHE A 20 -1.18 14.23 15.51
N GLN A 21 -0.66 14.89 16.54
CA GLN A 21 -1.29 15.05 17.85
C GLN A 21 -1.67 16.52 18.06
N TYR A 22 -2.89 16.73 18.57
CA TYR A 22 -3.33 18.06 18.95
C TYR A 22 -2.65 18.46 20.26
N GLU A 23 -1.89 19.54 20.22
CA GLU A 23 -1.21 20.07 21.39
C GLU A 23 -1.94 21.32 21.88
N GLN A 24 -2.53 21.23 23.08
CA GLN A 24 -3.29 22.34 23.68
C GLN A 24 -2.46 23.62 23.87
N PHE A 25 -1.15 23.50 24.12
CA PHE A 25 -0.28 24.65 24.37
C PHE A 25 0.03 25.46 23.11
N SER A 26 0.31 24.77 22.00
CA SER A 26 0.58 25.41 20.72
C SER A 26 -0.70 25.69 19.92
N GLY A 27 -1.85 25.15 20.35
CA GLY A 27 -3.15 25.34 19.70
C GLY A 27 -3.20 24.74 18.30
N GLY A 28 -2.36 23.74 18.02
CA GLY A 28 -2.15 23.20 16.69
C GLY A 28 -1.92 21.69 16.67
N CYS A 29 -1.91 21.15 15.45
CA CYS A 29 -1.50 19.77 15.21
C CYS A 29 0.01 19.72 15.07
N GLN A 30 0.67 19.03 16.00
CA GLN A 30 2.09 18.76 15.94
C GLN A 30 2.31 17.32 15.47
N ASP A 31 3.32 17.13 14.63
CA ASP A 31 3.70 15.83 14.12
C ASP A 31 4.15 14.91 15.26
N ILE A 32 3.69 13.64 15.23
CA ILE A 32 4.03 12.65 16.24
C ILE A 32 5.35 12.02 15.84
N ASN A 33 6.39 12.18 16.66
CA ASN A 33 7.66 11.50 16.39
C ASN A 33 7.61 10.04 16.85
N GLU A 34 7.21 9.13 15.97
CA GLU A 34 7.14 7.70 16.32
C GLU A 34 8.54 7.07 16.51
N CYS A 35 9.58 7.68 15.95
CA CYS A 35 10.96 7.20 16.10
C CYS A 35 11.54 7.39 17.50
N GLY A 36 11.04 8.38 18.24
CA GLY A 36 11.44 8.66 19.63
C GLY A 36 10.60 7.92 20.68
N SER A 37 9.58 7.18 20.25
CA SER A 37 8.70 6.44 21.15
C SER A 37 9.39 5.19 21.71
N ALA A 38 9.02 4.80 22.94
CA ALA A 38 9.54 3.59 23.60
C ALA A 38 9.23 2.30 22.81
N GLN A 39 8.19 2.33 21.98
CA GLN A 39 7.90 1.30 20.98
C GLN A 39 8.30 1.83 19.61
N ALA A 40 9.58 1.73 19.27
CA ALA A 40 10.07 2.09 17.96
C ALA A 40 9.36 1.22 16.89
N PRO A 41 8.69 1.82 15.89
CA PRO A 41 7.98 1.05 14.87
C PRO A 41 8.92 0.38 13.86
N CYS A 42 10.20 0.76 13.85
CA CYS A 42 11.22 0.26 12.92
C CYS A 42 12.33 -0.47 13.69
N SER A 43 12.85 -1.56 13.11
CA SER A 43 13.94 -2.34 13.73
C SER A 43 15.36 -1.85 13.41
N TYR A 44 15.57 -1.23 12.24
CA TYR A 44 16.93 -0.94 11.73
C TYR A 44 17.23 0.55 11.59
N GLY A 45 16.24 1.35 11.25
CA GLY A 45 16.37 2.80 11.16
C GLY A 45 15.00 3.43 11.03
N CYS A 46 14.77 4.55 11.71
CA CYS A 46 13.53 5.30 11.65
C CYS A 46 13.84 6.75 11.31
N SER A 47 13.15 7.30 10.34
CA SER A 47 13.22 8.71 9.98
C SER A 47 11.83 9.31 10.12
N ASN A 48 11.69 10.27 11.02
CA ASN A 48 10.44 10.95 11.23
C ASN A 48 10.13 11.88 10.05
N THR A 49 8.90 11.88 9.56
CA THR A 49 8.43 12.65 8.42
C THR A 49 7.15 13.39 8.78
N GLU A 50 6.80 14.47 8.09
CA GLU A 50 5.57 15.18 8.40
C GLU A 50 4.33 14.32 8.08
N GLY A 51 3.59 13.92 9.13
CA GLY A 51 2.43 13.03 9.06
C GLY A 51 2.72 11.54 9.24
N GLY A 52 3.92 11.17 9.70
CA GLY A 52 4.26 9.79 10.04
C GLY A 52 5.76 9.50 9.95
N TYR A 53 6.14 8.26 9.67
CA TYR A 53 7.54 7.86 9.68
C TYR A 53 7.91 6.99 8.50
N VAL A 54 9.21 6.97 8.18
CA VAL A 54 9.79 6.09 7.19
C VAL A 54 10.85 5.23 7.84
N CYS A 55 10.67 3.91 7.77
CA CYS A 55 11.70 2.97 8.19
C CYS A 55 12.78 2.80 7.11
N GLY A 56 14.05 2.85 7.53
CA GLY A 56 15.19 2.41 6.74
C GLY A 56 15.36 0.89 6.81
N CYS A 57 15.62 0.26 5.67
CA CYS A 57 15.95 -1.15 5.60
C CYS A 57 17.46 -1.34 5.37
N PRO A 58 18.07 -2.39 5.96
CA PRO A 58 19.48 -2.72 5.74
C PRO A 58 19.76 -3.11 4.27
N PRO A 59 21.03 -3.09 3.81
CA PRO A 59 21.38 -3.45 2.45
C PRO A 59 20.88 -4.87 2.10
N GLY A 60 20.28 -5.02 0.92
CA GLY A 60 19.65 -6.27 0.47
C GLY A 60 18.17 -6.44 0.88
N TYR A 61 17.61 -5.48 1.62
CA TYR A 61 16.19 -5.45 1.97
C TYR A 61 15.47 -4.30 1.26
N PHE A 62 14.24 -4.55 0.84
CA PHE A 62 13.35 -3.60 0.21
C PHE A 62 12.21 -3.22 1.15
N ARG A 63 11.86 -1.94 1.18
CA ARG A 63 10.74 -1.44 1.96
C ARG A 63 9.43 -1.70 1.23
N ILE A 64 8.51 -2.39 1.88
CA ILE A 64 7.13 -2.55 1.45
C ILE A 64 6.25 -1.70 2.37
N GLY A 65 5.58 -0.70 1.79
CA GLY A 65 4.71 0.21 2.52
C GLY A 65 5.47 1.13 3.49
N GLN A 66 4.94 1.27 4.71
CA GLN A 66 5.36 2.27 5.69
C GLN A 66 6.41 1.77 6.70
N GLY A 67 6.72 0.47 6.72
CA GLY A 67 7.71 -0.04 7.68
C GLY A 67 8.11 -1.50 7.58
N HIS A 68 7.58 -2.27 6.63
CA HIS A 68 7.94 -3.67 6.50
C HIS A 68 9.15 -3.84 5.56
N CYS A 69 10.27 -4.30 6.11
CA CYS A 69 11.46 -4.62 5.32
C CYS A 69 11.42 -6.09 4.90
N VAL A 70 11.43 -6.37 3.60
CA VAL A 70 11.56 -7.73 3.07
C VAL A 70 12.91 -7.92 2.41
N SER A 71 13.52 -9.08 2.61
CA SER A 71 14.79 -9.40 1.94
C SER A 71 14.52 -9.65 0.47
N GLY A 72 15.15 -8.91 -0.43
CA GLY A 72 15.00 -9.10 -1.87
C GLY A 72 15.82 -10.26 -2.41
N VAL A 73 16.00 -11.30 -1.61
CA VAL A 73 16.64 -12.55 -2.00
C VAL A 73 15.68 -13.28 -2.94
N GLY A 74 15.64 -12.83 -4.19
CA GLY A 74 14.74 -13.35 -5.21
C GLY A 74 14.63 -12.58 -6.53
N LEU A 75 15.12 -11.33 -6.63
CA LEU A 75 15.13 -10.58 -7.90
C LEU A 75 16.48 -9.90 -8.09
N GLY A 76 17.29 -10.52 -8.94
CA GLY A 76 18.74 -10.42 -8.95
C GLY A 76 19.34 -9.11 -9.46
N ARG A 77 20.59 -8.90 -9.05
CA ARG A 77 21.64 -8.32 -9.89
C ARG A 77 22.97 -9.07 -9.69
N GLY A 78 23.28 -9.94 -10.65
CA GLY A 78 24.60 -10.00 -11.28
C GLY A 78 25.75 -10.65 -10.51
N GLN A 79 25.67 -11.96 -10.29
CA GLN A 79 26.85 -12.82 -10.45
C GLN A 79 26.49 -13.89 -11.47
N GLY A 80 27.26 -13.94 -12.56
CA GLY A 80 27.11 -14.94 -13.60
C GLY A 80 27.40 -16.32 -13.03
N GLN A 81 26.35 -17.09 -12.77
CA GLN A 81 26.40 -18.54 -12.77
C GLN A 81 25.16 -19.02 -13.53
N GLU A 82 25.47 -19.70 -14.63
CA GLU A 82 24.57 -20.49 -15.44
C GLU A 82 23.91 -21.54 -14.53
N LEU A 83 22.59 -21.41 -14.33
CA LEU A 83 21.76 -22.52 -13.90
C LEU A 83 20.78 -22.82 -15.03
N SER A 84 21.15 -23.81 -15.83
CA SER A 84 20.27 -24.60 -16.65
C SER A 84 19.03 -25.04 -15.86
N LEU A 85 17.91 -24.32 -16.01
CA LEU A 85 16.58 -24.94 -15.90
C LEU A 85 16.19 -25.38 -17.31
N SER A 86 16.64 -26.58 -17.66
CA SER A 86 15.89 -27.42 -18.59
C SER A 86 14.64 -27.88 -17.84
N GLY A 87 13.48 -27.52 -18.36
CA GLY A 87 12.19 -27.80 -17.74
C GLY A 87 11.05 -27.12 -18.45
N GLU A 88 10.93 -27.43 -19.75
CA GLU A 88 9.75 -27.34 -20.61
C GLU A 88 9.06 -25.97 -20.80
N VAL A 89 9.14 -25.53 -22.05
CA VAL A 89 8.35 -24.46 -22.69
C VAL A 89 6.85 -24.76 -22.55
N ASP A 90 6.04 -23.78 -22.14
CA ASP A 90 4.69 -23.62 -22.69
C ASP A 90 4.41 -22.14 -22.97
N ASP A 91 4.78 -21.74 -24.18
CA ASP A 91 4.49 -20.47 -24.84
C ASP A 91 3.00 -20.41 -25.22
N ASN A 92 2.08 -20.32 -24.24
CA ASN A 92 0.68 -19.98 -24.54
C ASN A 92 -0.22 -19.51 -23.37
N SER A 93 0.28 -18.70 -22.43
CA SER A 93 -0.57 -18.18 -21.34
C SER A 93 -1.18 -16.78 -21.56
N LEU A 94 -1.18 -16.28 -22.81
CA LEU A 94 -2.02 -15.13 -23.20
C LEU A 94 -3.21 -15.60 -24.05
N SER A 95 -3.90 -16.66 -23.60
CA SER A 95 -5.23 -16.98 -24.11
C SER A 95 -6.28 -16.13 -23.37
N PRO A 96 -7.07 -15.26 -24.04
CA PRO A 96 -8.06 -14.40 -23.41
C PRO A 96 -9.28 -15.11 -22.79
N GLU A 97 -9.26 -16.43 -22.65
CA GLU A 97 -10.44 -17.22 -22.25
C GLU A 97 -10.40 -17.71 -20.78
N ALA A 98 -9.60 -17.07 -19.92
CA ALA A 98 -9.66 -17.24 -18.47
C ALA A 98 -10.30 -16.03 -17.75
N CYS A 99 -11.17 -15.28 -18.43
CA CYS A 99 -12.11 -14.40 -17.73
C CYS A 99 -13.05 -15.28 -16.89
N TYR A 100 -12.77 -15.35 -15.59
CA TYR A 100 -13.57 -16.01 -14.56
C TYR A 100 -15.03 -16.24 -14.98
N GLU A 101 -15.33 -17.49 -15.29
CA GLU A 101 -16.68 -17.95 -15.58
C GLU A 101 -17.48 -17.89 -14.26
N CYS A 102 -18.10 -16.75 -13.98
CA CYS A 102 -19.04 -16.62 -12.85
C CYS A 102 -20.34 -17.39 -13.19
N LYS A 103 -20.35 -18.70 -12.96
CA LYS A 103 -21.53 -19.55 -13.15
C LYS A 103 -22.50 -19.50 -11.95
N ILE A 104 -23.38 -18.49 -12.03
CA ILE A 104 -24.86 -18.50 -11.85
C ILE A 104 -25.49 -19.05 -10.54
N ASN A 105 -26.08 -18.12 -9.76
CA ASN A 105 -27.42 -18.34 -9.17
C ASN A 105 -28.44 -18.22 -10.31
N GLY A 106 -28.97 -19.36 -10.74
CA GLY A 106 -29.73 -19.53 -11.98
C GLY A 106 -30.96 -18.62 -12.11
N TYR A 107 -30.95 -17.73 -13.12
CA TYR A 107 -32.13 -17.25 -13.85
C TYR A 107 -31.72 -16.78 -15.25
N PRO A 108 -32.42 -17.13 -16.33
CA PRO A 108 -32.05 -16.73 -17.69
C PRO A 108 -32.50 -15.28 -17.94
N LYS A 109 -31.56 -14.34 -18.02
CA LYS A 109 -31.87 -12.99 -18.53
C LYS A 109 -31.51 -12.87 -20.00
N ARG A 110 -32.56 -12.82 -20.81
CA ARG A 110 -32.58 -12.57 -22.25
C ARG A 110 -31.72 -11.37 -22.63
N GLY A 111 -30.90 -11.57 -23.68
CA GLY A 111 -30.52 -10.58 -24.68
C GLY A 111 -29.90 -9.27 -24.20
N ARG A 112 -28.57 -9.20 -24.21
CA ARG A 112 -27.86 -7.92 -24.38
C ARG A 112 -26.95 -8.03 -25.60
N LYS A 113 -27.37 -7.39 -26.71
CA LYS A 113 -26.53 -7.16 -27.90
C LYS A 113 -25.34 -6.29 -27.49
N ARG A 114 -24.13 -6.72 -27.84
CA ARG A 114 -22.95 -5.85 -27.77
C ARG A 114 -23.13 -4.69 -28.76
N ARG A 115 -22.90 -3.46 -28.31
CA ARG A 115 -22.86 -2.28 -29.17
C ARG A 115 -21.60 -2.39 -30.03
N SER A 116 -21.80 -2.59 -31.33
CA SER A 116 -20.74 -2.52 -32.33
C SER A 116 -20.49 -1.04 -32.63
N THR A 117 -19.25 -0.58 -32.48
CA THR A 117 -18.81 0.72 -32.98
C THR A 117 -18.25 0.52 -34.38
N ASN A 118 -19.14 0.59 -35.37
CA ASN A 118 -18.85 0.99 -36.74
C ASN A 118 -20.18 1.37 -37.38
N GLU A 119 -20.49 2.67 -37.34
CA GLU A 119 -21.60 3.28 -38.10
C GLU A 119 -21.01 4.00 -39.31
N THR A 120 -21.59 3.70 -40.47
CA THR A 120 -21.49 4.35 -41.80
C THR A 120 -20.27 4.01 -42.64
#